data_AF-A0A6J5DPX5-F1
#
_entry.id   AF-A0A6J5DPX5-F1
#
_cell.length_a   1.000
_cell.length_b   1.000
_cell.length_c   1.000
_cell.angle_alpha   90.00
_cell.angle_beta   90.00
_cell.angle_gamma   90.00
#
_symmetry.space_group_name_H-M   'P 1'
#
loop_
_entity.id
_entity.type
_entity.pdbx_description
1 polymer ?
#
loop_
_entity_poly.entity_id
_entity_poly.type
_entity_poly.pdbx_seq_one_letter_code
_entity_poly.pdbx_strand_id
1 'polypeptide(L)'
;MKQLACVAGLVVMSFMGGHWLTRALAPYPMEMPLFLYYAIDFVLRLTGNSDLNNPEDMETLGVTCLLVANCLFSALVLVCCWFGLRRHFVRFLRR
;
A
#
# COMPACT_ATOMS: atom_id res chain seq x y z
N MET A 1 30.47 -1.55 -4.07
CA MET A 1 29.59 -2.25 -5.04
C MET A 1 28.41 -2.99 -4.41
N LYS A 2 28.54 -3.62 -3.22
CA LYS A 2 27.45 -4.40 -2.60
C LYS A 2 26.17 -3.60 -2.25
N GLN A 3 26.31 -2.32 -1.93
CA GLN A 3 25.16 -1.44 -1.61
C GLN A 3 24.33 -1.08 -2.84
N LEU A 4 24.97 -0.78 -3.98
CA LEU A 4 24.28 -0.52 -5.25
C LEU A 4 23.47 -1.74 -5.70
N ALA A 5 24.01 -2.95 -5.56
CA ALA A 5 23.30 -4.19 -5.85
C ALA A 5 22.07 -4.41 -4.93
N CYS A 6 22.18 -4.06 -3.64
CA CYS A 6 21.03 -4.13 -2.71
C CYS A 6 19.94 -3.11 -3.07
N VAL A 7 20.32 -1.88 -3.40
CA VAL A 7 19.36 -0.84 -3.80
C VAL A 7 18.68 -1.22 -5.12
N ALA A 8 19.43 -1.70 -6.10
CA ALA A 8 18.87 -2.20 -7.35
C ALA A 8 17.91 -3.38 -7.12
N GLY A 9 18.24 -4.31 -6.23
CA GLY A 9 17.35 -5.41 -5.84
C GLY A 9 16.05 -4.94 -5.19
N LEU A 10 16.11 -3.94 -4.31
CA LEU A 10 14.92 -3.34 -3.70
C LEU A 10 14.04 -2.64 -4.74
N VAL A 11 14.63 -1.91 -5.69
CA VAL A 11 13.89 -1.24 -6.77
C VAL A 11 13.17 -2.27 -7.64
N VAL A 12 13.84 -3.34 -8.04
CA VAL A 12 13.24 -4.42 -8.84
C VAL A 12 12.11 -5.10 -8.08
N MET A 13 12.29 -5.38 -6.79
CA MET A 13 11.25 -6.00 -5.96
C MET A 13 10.04 -5.07 -5.77
N SER A 14 10.24 -3.77 -5.60
CA SER A 14 9.15 -2.79 -5.54
C SER A 14 8.40 -2.71 -6.87
N PHE A 15 9.12 -2.76 -8.00
CA PHE A 15 8.50 -2.71 -9.32
C PHE A 15 7.68 -3.97 -9.61
N MET A 16 8.23 -5.15 -9.29
CA MET A 16 7.52 -6.42 -9.40
C MET A 16 6.33 -6.49 -8.44
N GLY A 17 6.50 -6.04 -7.20
CA GLY A 17 5.44 -5.98 -6.20
C GLY A 17 4.29 -5.08 -6.64
N GLY A 18 4.60 -3.89 -7.15
CA GLY A 18 3.61 -2.99 -7.72
C GLY A 18 2.88 -3.60 -8.91
N HIS A 19 3.60 -4.20 -9.85
CA HIS A 19 3.01 -4.80 -11.05
C HIS A 19 2.09 -5.99 -10.73
N TRP A 20 2.47 -6.86 -9.79
CA TRP A 20 1.63 -7.97 -9.34
C TRP A 20 0.39 -7.50 -8.60
N LEU A 21 0.53 -6.48 -7.74
CA LEU A 21 -0.59 -5.90 -7.01
C LEU A 21 -1.59 -5.23 -7.96
N THR A 22 -1.11 -4.44 -8.92
CA THR A 22 -1.97 -3.82 -9.95
C THR A 22 -2.68 -4.90 -10.77
N ARG A 23 -2.02 -6.00 -11.13
CA ARG A 23 -2.68 -7.13 -11.82
C ARG A 23 -3.72 -7.85 -10.96
N ALA A 24 -3.49 -7.97 -9.66
CA ALA A 24 -4.44 -8.58 -8.74
C ALA A 24 -5.67 -7.69 -8.51
N LEU A 25 -5.49 -6.37 -8.54
CA LEU A 25 -6.55 -5.38 -8.35
C LEU A 25 -7.29 -5.00 -9.64
N ALA A 26 -6.64 -5.10 -10.80
CA ALA A 26 -7.22 -4.81 -12.12
C ALA A 26 -8.54 -5.54 -12.46
N PRO A 27 -8.76 -6.82 -12.07
CA PRO A 27 -10.02 -7.51 -12.36
C PRO A 27 -11.15 -7.19 -11.37
N TYR A 28 -10.89 -6.46 -10.28
CA TYR A 28 -11.96 -5.98 -9.43
C TYR A 28 -12.66 -4.83 -10.14
N PRO A 29 -13.93 -4.99 -10.59
CA PRO A 29 -14.68 -3.88 -11.14
C PRO A 29 -14.73 -2.79 -10.06
N MET A 30 -14.48 -1.55 -10.47
CA MET A 30 -14.50 -0.35 -9.62
C MET A 30 -15.93 -0.01 -9.14
N GLU A 31 -16.63 -0.98 -8.57
CA GLU A 31 -17.72 -0.72 -7.65
C GLU A 31 -17.07 -0.70 -6.26
N MET A 32 -17.05 0.49 -5.66
CA MET A 32 -16.48 0.72 -4.34
C MET A 32 -16.92 -0.40 -3.39
N PRO A 33 -15.98 -1.19 -2.81
CA PRO A 33 -16.37 -2.35 -2.03
C PRO A 33 -17.25 -1.91 -0.86
N LEU A 34 -18.38 -2.61 -0.64
CA LEU A 34 -19.40 -2.22 0.36
C LEU A 34 -18.81 -1.95 1.75
N PHE A 35 -17.81 -2.74 2.16
CA PHE A 35 -17.07 -2.51 3.41
C PHE A 35 -16.42 -1.11 3.46
N LEU A 36 -15.79 -0.68 2.37
CA LEU A 36 -15.08 0.59 2.28
C LEU A 36 -16.08 1.76 2.27
N TYR A 37 -17.21 1.58 1.59
CA TYR A 37 -18.33 2.52 1.62
C TYR A 37 -18.84 2.74 3.04
N TYR A 38 -19.17 1.67 3.78
CA TYR A 38 -19.65 1.80 5.17
C TYR A 38 -18.59 2.40 6.10
N ALA A 39 -17.31 2.08 5.91
CA ALA A 39 -16.24 2.66 6.70
C ALA A 39 -16.11 4.18 6.49
N ILE A 40 -16.18 4.63 5.23
CA ILE A 40 -16.12 6.06 4.89
C ILE A 40 -17.38 6.79 5.35
N ASP A 41 -18.58 6.23 5.12
CA ASP A 41 -19.84 6.80 5.60
C ASP A 41 -19.84 6.96 7.13
N PHE A 42 -19.33 5.97 7.86
CA PHE A 42 -19.20 6.03 9.32
C PHE A 42 -18.26 7.16 9.78
N VAL A 43 -17.10 7.31 9.13
CA VAL A 43 -16.14 8.37 9.44
C VAL A 43 -16.71 9.74 9.09
N LEU A 44 -17.40 9.89 7.96
CA LEU A 44 -18.05 11.14 7.57
C LEU A 44 -19.14 11.56 8.56
N ARG A 45 -19.98 10.61 8.99
CA ARG A 45 -20.99 10.84 10.05
C ARG A 45 -20.36 11.25 11.38
N LEU A 46 -19.26 10.62 11.78
CA LEU A 46 -18.54 10.97 13.01
C LEU A 46 -17.87 12.35 12.95
N THR A 47 -17.36 12.73 11.77
CA THR A 47 -16.66 14.02 11.58
C THR A 47 -17.65 15.16 11.33
N GLY A 48 -18.94 14.84 11.16
CA GLY A 48 -19.99 15.82 10.84
C GLY A 48 -20.01 16.27 9.38
N ASN A 49 -19.17 15.67 8.52
CA ASN A 49 -19.06 16.00 7.09
C ASN A 49 -20.01 15.14 6.25
N SER A 50 -21.28 15.06 6.66
CA SER A 50 -22.30 14.28 5.96
C SER A 50 -22.58 14.81 4.54
N ASP A 51 -22.17 16.05 4.26
CA ASP A 51 -22.32 16.71 2.96
C ASP A 51 -21.41 16.10 1.87
N LEU A 52 -20.36 15.36 2.25
CA LEU A 52 -19.48 14.62 1.33
C LEU A 52 -20.00 13.20 0.99
N ASN A 53 -21.26 12.88 1.32
CA ASN A 53 -21.90 11.60 0.99
C ASN A 53 -22.42 11.55 -0.46
N ASN A 54 -21.87 12.40 -1.34
CA ASN A 54 -22.18 12.37 -2.75
C ASN A 54 -21.41 11.19 -3.39
N PRO A 55 -22.00 10.47 -4.37
CA PRO A 55 -21.36 9.27 -4.92
C PRO A 55 -19.98 9.52 -5.54
N GLU A 56 -19.77 10.69 -6.14
CA GLU A 56 -18.49 11.12 -6.72
C GLU A 56 -17.42 11.39 -5.63
N ASP A 57 -17.81 12.00 -4.51
CA ASP A 57 -16.92 12.29 -3.39
C ASP A 57 -16.54 11.01 -2.65
N MET A 58 -17.50 10.10 -2.47
CA MET A 58 -17.26 8.78 -1.88
C MET A 58 -16.32 7.92 -2.72
N GLU A 59 -16.45 7.93 -4.04
CA GLU A 59 -15.52 7.23 -4.93
C GLU A 59 -14.10 7.77 -4.78
N THR A 60 -13.96 9.11 -4.79
CA THR A 60 -12.66 9.78 -4.62
C THR A 60 -12.04 9.49 -3.24
N LEU A 61 -12.85 9.50 -2.18
CA LEU A 61 -12.43 9.10 -0.84
C LEU A 61 -12.02 7.62 -0.77
N GLY A 62 -12.73 6.74 -1.47
CA GLY A 62 -12.40 5.32 -1.58
C GLY A 62 -11.04 5.08 -2.24
N VAL A 63 -10.81 5.72 -3.39
CA VAL A 63 -9.54 5.62 -4.13
C VAL A 63 -8.38 6.19 -3.32
N THR A 64 -8.57 7.33 -2.65
CA THR A 64 -7.53 7.92 -1.81
C THR A 64 -7.22 7.07 -0.57
N CYS A 65 -8.22 6.47 0.08
CA CYS A 65 -8.01 5.53 1.18
C CYS A 65 -7.20 4.30 0.73
N LEU A 66 -7.54 3.72 -0.43
CA LEU A 66 -6.80 2.60 -1.00
C LEU A 66 -5.37 2.98 -1.37
N LEU A 67 -5.16 4.17 -1.91
CA LEU A 67 -3.82 4.69 -2.21
C LEU A 67 -2.98 4.80 -0.94
N VAL A 68 -3.53 5.38 0.13
CA VAL A 68 -2.83 5.50 1.43
C VAL A 68 -2.52 4.11 1.99
N ALA A 69 -3.48 3.19 1.97
CA ALA A 69 -3.26 1.81 2.43
C ALA A 69 -2.14 1.12 1.63
N ASN A 70 -2.09 1.32 0.32
CA ASN A 70 -1.05 0.78 -0.54
C ASN A 70 0.34 1.41 -0.26
N CYS A 71 0.40 2.73 -0.04
CA CYS A 71 1.62 3.42 0.39
C CYS A 71 2.14 2.88 1.73
N LEU A 72 1.26 2.66 2.71
CA LEU A 72 1.63 2.06 3.99
C LEU A 72 2.11 0.62 3.84
N PHE A 73 1.43 -0.18 3.04
CA PHE A 73 1.81 -1.57 2.78
C PHE A 73 3.18 -1.68 2.11
N SER A 74 3.42 -0.89 1.06
CA SER A 74 4.71 -0.83 0.38
C SER A 74 5.84 -0.36 1.31
N ALA A 75 5.60 0.65 2.15
CA ALA A 75 6.55 1.08 3.16
C ALA A 75 6.88 -0.03 4.17
N LEU A 76 5.88 -0.78 4.66
CA LEU A 76 6.08 -1.93 5.54
C LEU A 76 6.91 -3.02 4.88
N VAL A 77 6.62 -3.36 3.62
CA VAL A 77 7.39 -4.35 2.85
C VAL A 77 8.85 -3.91 2.73
N LEU A 78 9.11 -2.65 2.40
CA LEU A 78 10.45 -2.10 2.31
C LEU A 78 11.20 -2.15 3.65
N VAL A 79 10.54 -1.78 4.74
CA VAL A 79 11.12 -1.84 6.09
C VAL A 79 11.43 -3.28 6.48
N CYS A 80 10.52 -4.22 6.26
CA CYS A 80 10.73 -5.65 6.51
C CYS A 80 11.89 -6.21 5.69
N CYS A 81 11.97 -5.85 4.40
CA CYS A 81 13.05 -6.27 3.51
C CYS A 81 14.40 -5.70 3.98
N TRP A 82 14.44 -4.42 4.34
CA TRP A 82 15.62 -3.78 4.91
C TRP A 82 16.08 -4.44 6.21
N PHE A 83 15.14 -4.73 7.12
CA PHE A 83 15.44 -5.37 8.40
C PHE A 83 15.94 -6.81 8.22
N GLY A 84 15.34 -7.55 7.28
CA GLY A 84 15.75 -8.89 6.89
C GLY A 84 17.17 -8.92 6.30
N LEU A 85 17.46 -8.02 5.35
CA LEU A 85 18.78 -7.83 4.76
C LEU A 85 19.83 -7.47 5.81
N ARG A 86 19.50 -6.55 6.73
CA ARG A 86 20.38 -6.16 7.82
C ARG A 86 20.67 -7.33 8.76
N ARG A 87 19.66 -8.14 9.11
CA ARG A 87 19.84 -9.37 9.90
C ARG A 87 20.72 -10.39 9.19
N HIS A 88 20.55 -10.57 7.88
CA HIS A 88 21.38 -11.49 7.10
C HIS A 88 22.83 -11.03 7.00
N PHE A 89 23.06 -9.72 6.80
CA PHE A 89 24.40 -9.14 6.78
C PHE A 89 25.13 -9.28 8.13
N VAL A 90 24.43 -9.06 9.25
CA VAL A 90 25.01 -9.25 10.60
C VAL A 90 25.34 -10.71 10.88
N ARG A 91 24.53 -11.66 10.39
CA ARG A 91 24.84 -13.10 10.50
C ARG A 91 26.02 -13.51 9.63
N PHE A 92 26.17 -12.89 8.45
CA PHE A 92 27.27 -13.19 7.53
C PHE A 92 28.61 -12.60 8.01
N LEU A 93 28.61 -11.48 8.74
CA LEU A 93 29.82 -10.88 9.33
C LEU A 93 30.33 -11.59 10.60
N ARG A 94 29.62 -12.62 11.08
CA ARG A 94 29.97 -13.38 12.29
C ARG A 94 30.51 -14.79 11.99
N ARG A 95 30.63 -15.15 10.71
CA ARG A 95 31.42 -16.29 10.23
C ARG A 95 32.68 -15.77 9.57
#